data_AF-A0A2N2QZT2-F1
#
_entry.id   AF-A0A2N2QZT2-F1
#
_cell.length_a   1.000
_cell.length_b   1.000
_cell.length_c   1.000
_cell.angle_alpha   90.00
_cell.angle_beta   90.00
_cell.angle_gamma   90.00
#
_symmetry.space_group_name_H-M   'P 1'
#
loop_
_entity.id
_entity.type
_entity.pdbx_description
1 polymer ?
#
loop_
_entity_poly.entity_id
_entity_poly.type
_entity_poly.pdbx_seq_one_letter_code
_entity_poly.pdbx_strand_id
1 'polypeptide(L)'
;NSGGCGGCKFELLEGEVETLWADAPGLSERDRKRGRHLACQCRARGPVSIKAATADEYRPKILPKRQRAHLIGTRDITHDIREFRFRSEDDAEFLPGQFAMLDLPGLAASRAYSLSNTANEKREWHFQIRRVQHGQGTHVIFDNLAEGDEIGLDGPYGVAYLRTDSPRDIVCVAGGSGLAPMISLARGAAEAGLLADRKLYFFYGARTPRDVCGEEMLRALAGFGDRIVYVPVVSLPGDNGDWHGETGFVHDAVARALPAELASYEFYFAGPPPMTQALQELLMVGHRVPFEQIHFDRFF
;
A
#
# COMPACT_ATOMS: atom_id res chain seq x y z
N ASN A 1 -4.00 9.82 9.42
CA ASN A 1 -3.15 9.52 8.23
C ASN A 1 -1.70 9.92 8.54
N SER A 2 -0.71 9.51 7.74
CA SER A 2 0.73 9.46 8.12
C SER A 2 1.56 10.71 7.84
N GLY A 3 0.99 11.76 7.23
CA GLY A 3 1.71 13.04 7.05
C GLY A 3 2.87 13.04 6.06
N GLY A 4 3.17 11.91 5.38
CA GLY A 4 4.32 11.79 4.49
C GLY A 4 4.08 12.11 3.02
N CYS A 5 2.88 11.86 2.48
CA CYS A 5 2.65 11.96 1.03
C CYS A 5 2.50 13.38 0.50
N GLY A 6 2.06 14.32 1.34
CA GLY A 6 1.81 15.70 0.94
C GLY A 6 0.56 15.92 0.06
N GLY A 7 -0.25 14.90 -0.21
CA GLY A 7 -1.45 15.01 -1.07
C GLY A 7 -2.59 15.83 -0.45
N CYS A 8 -2.66 15.92 0.88
CA CYS A 8 -3.71 16.65 1.59
C CYS A 8 -3.31 18.10 1.96
N LYS A 9 -2.43 18.72 1.18
CA LYS A 9 -1.99 20.10 1.42
C LYS A 9 -3.14 21.08 1.27
N PHE A 10 -3.23 22.02 2.20
CA PHE A 10 -4.19 23.13 2.14
C PHE A 10 -3.57 24.42 2.68
N GLU A 11 -4.21 25.54 2.38
CA GLU A 11 -3.94 26.87 2.93
C GLU A 11 -5.09 27.26 3.86
N LEU A 12 -4.77 27.72 5.07
CA LEU A 12 -5.75 28.22 6.03
C LEU A 12 -6.07 29.67 5.68
N LEU A 13 -7.34 29.98 5.44
CA LEU A 13 -7.80 31.34 5.12
C LEU A 13 -8.30 32.06 6.38
N GLU A 14 -9.11 31.36 7.18
CA GLU A 14 -9.71 31.88 8.42
C GLU A 14 -9.81 30.79 9.49
N GLY A 15 -9.76 31.19 10.77
CA GLY A 15 -9.88 30.31 11.94
C GLY A 15 -8.53 29.83 12.48
N GLU A 16 -8.56 28.80 13.35
CA GLU A 16 -7.36 28.24 14.00
C GLU A 16 -7.31 26.72 13.86
N VAL A 17 -6.12 26.20 13.57
CA VAL A 17 -5.84 24.76 13.52
C VAL A 17 -4.69 24.40 14.46
N GLU A 18 -4.83 23.30 15.17
CA GLU A 18 -3.75 22.64 15.88
C GLU A 18 -2.97 21.76 14.91
N THR A 19 -1.64 21.86 14.90
CA THR A 19 -0.77 20.99 14.12
C THR A 19 -0.33 19.81 14.98
N LEU A 20 -0.70 18.60 14.58
CA LEU A 20 -0.43 17.35 15.30
C LEU A 20 1.03 16.90 15.13
N TRP A 21 1.64 17.19 13.97
CA TRP A 21 3.03 16.87 13.67
C TRP A 21 3.67 17.95 12.79
N ALA A 22 4.38 18.89 13.41
CA ALA A 22 4.97 20.05 12.71
C ALA A 22 6.07 19.66 11.71
N ASP A 23 6.81 18.61 12.04
CA ASP A 23 7.93 18.10 11.24
C ASP A 23 7.53 17.02 10.23
N ALA A 24 6.23 16.88 9.95
CA ALA A 24 5.73 15.91 8.98
C ALA A 24 6.46 16.06 7.62
N PRO A 25 7.00 14.97 7.05
CA PRO A 25 7.87 15.03 5.88
C PRO A 25 7.13 15.41 4.59
N GLY A 26 5.79 15.28 4.57
CA GLY A 26 4.96 15.69 3.44
C GLY A 26 4.91 17.21 3.21
N LEU A 27 5.43 18.02 4.14
CA LEU A 27 5.64 19.46 3.93
C LEU A 27 7.10 19.74 3.61
N SER A 28 7.33 20.37 2.45
CA SER A 28 8.64 20.94 2.14
C SER A 28 8.90 22.21 2.95
N GLU A 29 10.15 22.65 3.06
CA GLU A 29 10.50 23.94 3.67
C GLU A 29 9.81 25.11 2.95
N ARG A 30 9.65 25.01 1.62
CA ARG A 30 8.90 25.99 0.81
C ARG A 30 7.41 25.99 1.16
N ASP A 31 6.81 24.83 1.40
CA ASP A 31 5.40 24.74 1.82
C ASP A 31 5.20 25.42 3.18
N ARG A 32 6.10 25.17 4.15
CA ARG A 32 6.06 25.81 5.48
C ARG A 32 6.17 27.32 5.39
N LYS A 33 7.12 27.85 4.60
CA LYS A 33 7.28 29.30 4.35
C LYS A 33 6.05 29.95 3.71
N ARG A 34 5.23 29.17 3.00
CA ARG A 34 3.97 29.62 2.38
C ARG A 34 2.74 29.42 3.28
N GLY A 35 2.92 29.05 4.55
CA GLY A 35 1.80 28.84 5.48
C GLY A 35 0.90 27.67 5.09
N ARG A 36 1.43 26.66 4.39
CA ARG A 36 0.66 25.46 4.03
C ARG A 36 0.63 24.46 5.17
N HIS A 37 -0.48 23.76 5.26
CA HIS A 37 -0.75 22.73 6.25
C HIS A 37 -1.07 21.39 5.58
N LEU A 38 -1.06 20.29 6.35
CA LEU A 38 -1.52 18.97 5.92
C LEU A 38 -2.83 18.66 6.63
N ALA A 39 -3.93 18.47 5.90
CA ALA A 39 -5.24 18.22 6.51
C ALA A 39 -5.21 17.01 7.45
N CYS A 40 -4.42 15.99 7.11
CA CYS A 40 -4.29 14.80 7.94
C CYS A 40 -3.47 14.97 9.22
N GLN A 41 -2.75 16.09 9.38
CA GLN A 41 -1.94 16.43 10.55
C GLN A 41 -2.47 17.69 11.24
N CYS A 42 -3.73 18.07 11.00
CA CYS A 42 -4.34 19.24 11.59
C CYS A 42 -5.67 18.91 12.25
N ARG A 43 -5.98 19.60 13.35
CA ARG A 43 -7.29 19.57 14.00
C ARG A 43 -7.84 20.99 14.10
N ALA A 44 -9.04 21.23 13.58
CA ALA A 44 -9.68 22.54 13.71
C ALA A 44 -10.05 22.82 15.18
N ARG A 45 -9.78 24.04 15.67
CA ARG A 45 -10.17 24.50 17.02
C ARG A 45 -11.50 25.26 17.04
N GLY A 46 -12.20 25.30 15.91
CA GLY A 46 -13.47 25.98 15.70
C GLY A 46 -13.82 25.98 14.21
N PRO A 47 -14.77 26.83 13.77
CA PRO A 47 -15.02 27.07 12.36
C PRO A 47 -13.73 27.53 11.65
N VAL A 48 -13.44 26.93 10.50
CA VAL A 48 -12.28 27.28 9.66
C VAL A 48 -12.71 27.41 8.21
N SER A 49 -12.03 28.29 7.48
CA SER A 49 -12.12 28.37 6.03
C SER A 49 -10.76 28.01 5.44
N ILE A 50 -10.75 27.08 4.47
CA ILE A 50 -9.52 26.57 3.87
C ILE A 50 -9.58 26.63 2.34
N LYS A 51 -8.42 26.74 1.72
CA LYS A 51 -8.21 26.56 0.29
C LYS A 51 -7.44 25.26 0.06
N ALA A 52 -8.07 24.32 -0.63
CA ALA A 52 -7.48 23.02 -0.97
C ALA A 52 -7.72 22.69 -2.45
N ALA A 53 -6.86 21.83 -3.01
CA ALA A 53 -7.13 21.25 -4.31
C ALA A 53 -8.35 20.33 -4.22
N THR A 54 -9.27 20.44 -5.18
CA THR A 54 -10.45 19.57 -5.28
C THR A 54 -10.49 19.00 -6.69
N ALA A 55 -10.80 17.72 -6.79
CA ALA A 55 -10.95 16.98 -8.05
C ALA A 55 -11.77 15.72 -7.76
N ASP A 56 -12.46 15.19 -8.77
CA ASP A 56 -13.31 13.99 -8.62
C ASP A 56 -12.50 12.76 -8.19
N GLU A 57 -11.23 12.69 -8.58
CA GLU A 57 -10.28 11.64 -8.16
C GLU A 57 -10.01 11.61 -6.64
N TYR A 58 -10.23 12.73 -5.94
CA TYR A 58 -10.09 12.81 -4.47
C TYR A 58 -11.36 12.41 -3.73
N ARG A 59 -12.48 12.21 -4.43
CA ARG A 59 -13.72 11.76 -3.81
C ARG A 59 -13.60 10.28 -3.47
N PRO A 60 -13.71 9.88 -2.19
CA PRO A 60 -13.68 8.47 -1.82
C PRO A 60 -14.87 7.75 -2.45
N LYS A 61 -14.60 6.57 -3.04
CA LYS A 61 -15.66 5.68 -3.55
C LYS A 61 -16.41 4.99 -2.43
N ILE A 62 -15.71 4.71 -1.33
CA ILE A 62 -16.24 4.15 -0.08
C ILE A 62 -15.83 5.11 1.03
N LEU A 63 -16.82 5.57 1.81
CA LEU A 63 -16.56 6.51 2.89
C LEU A 63 -15.81 5.80 4.03
N PRO A 64 -14.74 6.38 4.57
CA PRO A 64 -14.07 5.81 5.74
C PRO A 64 -15.02 5.77 6.94
N LYS A 65 -15.02 4.63 7.64
CA LYS A 65 -15.76 4.41 8.87
C LYS A 65 -14.79 3.97 9.96
N ARG A 66 -14.91 4.62 11.13
CA ARG A 66 -14.23 4.18 12.35
C ARG A 66 -15.08 3.13 13.06
N GLN A 67 -14.45 2.03 13.42
CA GLN A 67 -15.07 0.89 14.09
C GLN A 67 -14.04 0.14 14.95
N ARG A 68 -14.53 -0.79 15.76
CA ARG A 68 -13.67 -1.71 16.53
C ARG A 68 -13.43 -2.98 15.72
N ALA A 69 -12.27 -3.59 15.92
CA ALA A 69 -11.95 -4.87 15.32
C ALA A 69 -11.12 -5.73 16.28
N HIS A 70 -11.37 -7.04 16.27
CA HIS A 70 -10.67 -7.99 17.13
C HIS A 70 -9.66 -8.81 16.32
N LEU A 71 -8.47 -9.03 16.88
CA LEU A 71 -7.50 -9.94 16.27
C LEU A 71 -8.05 -11.37 16.31
N ILE A 72 -8.25 -11.99 15.15
CA ILE A 72 -8.78 -13.37 15.03
C ILE A 72 -7.71 -14.39 14.62
N GLY A 73 -6.50 -13.93 14.30
CA GLY A 73 -5.38 -14.82 14.09
C GLY A 73 -4.23 -14.18 13.35
N THR A 74 -3.07 -14.84 13.43
CA THR A 74 -1.86 -14.42 12.74
C THR A 74 -1.22 -15.56 11.95
N ARG A 75 -0.36 -15.21 10.98
CA ARG A 75 0.46 -16.18 10.24
C ARG A 75 1.77 -15.53 9.82
N ASP A 76 2.91 -16.12 10.19
CA ASP A 76 4.21 -15.66 9.71
C ASP A 76 4.33 -15.94 8.20
N ILE A 77 4.81 -14.94 7.44
CA ILE A 77 5.04 -15.02 5.99
C ILE A 77 6.53 -15.15 5.71
N THR A 78 7.33 -14.33 6.38
CA THR A 78 8.80 -14.40 6.39
C THR A 78 9.28 -14.26 7.83
N HIS A 79 10.60 -14.20 8.03
CA HIS A 79 11.20 -13.90 9.34
C HIS A 79 10.83 -12.51 9.89
N ASP A 80 10.38 -11.57 9.06
CA ASP A 80 10.06 -10.20 9.46
C ASP A 80 8.71 -9.69 8.94
N ILE A 81 7.92 -10.48 8.22
CA ILE A 81 6.56 -10.15 7.76
C ILE A 81 5.56 -11.15 8.34
N ARG A 82 4.49 -10.62 8.95
CA ARG A 82 3.39 -11.41 9.51
C ARG A 82 2.05 -10.90 8.99
N GLU A 83 1.17 -11.83 8.65
CA GLU A 83 -0.23 -11.55 8.38
C GLU A 83 -1.01 -11.47 9.69
N PHE A 84 -1.73 -10.37 9.89
CA PHE A 84 -2.67 -10.16 10.99
C PHE A 84 -4.08 -10.08 10.42
N ARG A 85 -5.00 -10.87 10.98
CA ARG A 85 -6.39 -10.93 10.54
C ARG A 85 -7.27 -10.38 11.63
N PHE A 86 -8.00 -9.33 11.32
CA PHE A 86 -8.95 -8.71 12.24
C PHE A 86 -10.38 -8.95 11.77
N ARG A 87 -11.33 -9.01 12.70
CA ARG A 87 -12.76 -9.05 12.40
C ARG A 87 -13.47 -7.83 12.99
N SER A 88 -14.22 -7.12 12.17
CA SER A 88 -15.04 -5.96 12.56
C SER A 88 -16.49 -6.33 12.84
N GLU A 89 -17.27 -5.35 13.32
CA GLU A 89 -18.71 -5.49 13.53
C GLU A 89 -19.51 -5.56 12.22
N ASP A 90 -19.12 -4.74 11.24
CA ASP A 90 -19.74 -4.66 9.91
C ASP A 90 -18.90 -5.34 8.83
N ASP A 91 -19.48 -5.50 7.65
CA ASP A 91 -18.81 -6.02 6.46
C ASP A 91 -17.57 -5.19 6.09
N ALA A 92 -16.56 -5.89 5.56
CA ALA A 92 -15.33 -5.24 5.16
C ALA A 92 -15.51 -4.64 3.77
N GLU A 93 -15.85 -3.34 3.71
CA GLU A 93 -16.04 -2.60 2.45
C GLU A 93 -14.80 -1.78 2.10
N PHE A 94 -14.10 -2.17 1.04
CA PHE A 94 -12.95 -1.45 0.52
C PHE A 94 -12.60 -1.86 -0.92
N LEU A 95 -11.82 -1.03 -1.62
CA LEU A 95 -11.31 -1.36 -2.95
C LEU A 95 -9.91 -2.00 -2.85
N PRO A 96 -9.60 -3.05 -3.65
CA PRO A 96 -8.31 -3.70 -3.60
C PRO A 96 -7.15 -2.73 -3.81
N GLY A 97 -6.19 -2.70 -2.87
CA GLY A 97 -5.08 -1.74 -2.80
C GLY A 97 -5.25 -0.61 -1.77
N GLN A 98 -6.45 -0.43 -1.21
CA GLN A 98 -6.67 0.54 -0.13
C GLN A 98 -6.03 0.10 1.21
N PHE A 99 -5.97 1.04 2.15
CA PHE A 99 -5.42 0.82 3.50
C PHE A 99 -6.40 1.26 4.58
N ALA A 100 -6.14 0.84 5.82
CA ALA A 100 -6.83 1.33 7.00
C ALA A 100 -5.83 1.90 8.02
N MET A 101 -6.32 2.78 8.89
CA MET A 101 -5.60 3.26 10.06
C MET A 101 -5.94 2.35 11.24
N LEU A 102 -4.93 1.84 11.93
CA LEU A 102 -5.09 1.03 13.14
C LEU A 102 -4.68 1.85 14.37
N ASP A 103 -5.59 1.98 15.32
CA ASP A 103 -5.36 2.53 16.65
C ASP A 103 -4.91 1.39 17.57
N LEU A 104 -3.59 1.30 17.78
CA LEU A 104 -3.00 0.23 18.57
C LEU A 104 -2.92 0.61 20.06
N PRO A 105 -3.14 -0.34 20.99
CA PRO A 105 -3.08 -0.08 22.43
C PRO A 105 -1.77 0.59 22.87
N GLY A 106 -1.88 1.61 23.71
CA GLY A 106 -0.74 2.34 24.27
C GLY A 106 -0.05 3.31 23.30
N LEU A 107 -0.50 3.45 22.05
CA LEU A 107 0.03 4.43 21.11
C LEU A 107 -0.91 5.62 20.96
N ALA A 108 -0.35 6.83 21.02
CA ALA A 108 -1.10 8.07 20.85
C ALA A 108 -1.53 8.35 19.40
N ALA A 109 -0.91 7.68 18.42
CA ALA A 109 -1.14 7.90 17.00
C ALA A 109 -1.39 6.58 16.29
N SER A 110 -2.38 6.57 15.40
CA SER A 110 -2.70 5.44 14.53
C SER A 110 -1.57 5.14 13.54
N ARG A 111 -1.54 3.93 12.98
CA ARG A 111 -0.63 3.54 11.90
C ARG A 111 -1.41 3.09 10.67
N ALA A 112 -0.93 3.49 9.50
CA ALA A 112 -1.52 3.07 8.23
C ALA A 112 -0.98 1.69 7.86
N TYR A 113 -1.87 0.76 7.55
CA TYR A 113 -1.52 -0.56 7.01
C TYR A 113 -2.43 -0.90 5.84
N SER A 114 -1.82 -1.23 4.71
CA SER A 114 -2.53 -1.65 3.50
C SER A 114 -3.19 -3.01 3.69
N LEU A 115 -4.36 -3.16 3.09
CA LEU A 115 -5.13 -4.40 3.14
C LEU A 115 -4.53 -5.42 2.18
N SER A 116 -4.53 -6.70 2.56
CA SER A 116 -4.07 -7.80 1.73
C SER A 116 -5.20 -8.65 1.16
N ASN A 117 -6.39 -8.63 1.74
CA ASN A 117 -7.57 -9.32 1.23
C ASN A 117 -8.43 -8.40 0.34
N THR A 118 -9.62 -8.87 -0.02
CA THR A 118 -10.66 -8.14 -0.77
C THR A 118 -11.88 -7.89 0.11
N ALA A 119 -12.77 -7.00 -0.33
CA ALA A 119 -14.02 -6.73 0.37
C ALA A 119 -14.83 -8.01 0.59
N ASN A 120 -15.46 -8.16 1.76
CA ASN A 120 -16.13 -9.40 2.13
C ASN A 120 -17.19 -9.23 3.23
N GLU A 121 -18.20 -10.08 3.17
CA GLU A 121 -19.26 -10.21 4.20
C GLU A 121 -18.81 -10.98 5.46
N LYS A 122 -17.58 -11.53 5.43
CA LYS A 122 -16.98 -12.19 6.61
C LYS A 122 -16.43 -11.19 7.62
N ARG A 123 -16.46 -9.88 7.29
CA ARG A 123 -16.03 -8.77 8.15
C ARG A 123 -14.55 -8.81 8.46
N GLU A 124 -13.76 -9.45 7.60
CA GLU A 124 -12.34 -9.69 7.84
C GLU A 124 -11.46 -8.65 7.14
N TRP A 125 -10.48 -8.14 7.87
CA TRP A 125 -9.47 -7.18 7.42
C TRP A 125 -8.10 -7.80 7.65
N HIS A 126 -7.39 -8.08 6.56
CA HIS A 126 -6.10 -8.76 6.60
C HIS A 126 -4.99 -7.76 6.27
N PHE A 127 -3.91 -7.79 7.06
CA PHE A 127 -2.77 -6.88 6.91
C PHE A 127 -1.49 -7.70 6.92
N GLN A 128 -0.58 -7.44 5.98
CA GLN A 128 0.74 -8.09 5.95
C GLN A 128 1.78 -7.06 6.35
N ILE A 129 2.20 -7.13 7.61
CA ILE A 129 2.96 -6.07 8.26
C ILE A 129 4.39 -6.54 8.43
N ARG A 130 5.34 -5.68 8.05
CA ARG A 130 6.77 -5.89 8.29
C ARG A 130 7.15 -5.35 9.66
N ARG A 131 7.90 -6.12 10.44
CA ARG A 131 8.52 -5.68 11.69
C ARG A 131 9.60 -4.65 11.39
N VAL A 132 9.47 -3.46 11.98
CA VAL A 132 10.47 -2.39 11.89
C VAL A 132 11.28 -2.34 13.17
N GLN A 133 12.61 -2.34 13.06
CA GLN A 133 13.50 -2.23 14.22
C GLN A 133 13.22 -0.90 14.93
N HIS A 134 12.97 -0.96 16.24
CA HIS A 134 12.56 0.20 17.06
C HIS A 134 11.24 0.87 16.64
N GLY A 135 10.44 0.24 15.78
CA GLY A 135 9.13 0.74 15.37
C GLY A 135 8.09 0.55 16.47
N GLN A 136 7.57 1.65 17.02
CA GLN A 136 6.57 1.59 18.11
C GLN A 136 5.31 0.80 17.73
N GLY A 137 4.77 1.04 16.52
CA GLY A 137 3.59 0.34 16.02
C GLY A 137 3.83 -1.16 15.83
N THR A 138 4.94 -1.49 15.17
CA THR A 138 5.30 -2.88 14.91
C THR A 138 5.70 -3.63 16.17
N HIS A 139 6.25 -2.96 17.19
CA HIS A 139 6.48 -3.57 18.49
C HIS A 139 5.16 -3.95 19.16
N VAL A 140 4.19 -3.05 19.23
CA VAL A 140 2.88 -3.33 19.86
C VAL A 140 2.18 -4.49 19.15
N ILE A 141 2.04 -4.44 17.82
CA ILE A 141 1.26 -5.45 17.10
C ILE A 141 1.94 -6.82 17.07
N PHE A 142 3.28 -6.90 17.10
CA PHE A 142 3.98 -8.20 17.11
C PHE A 142 4.14 -8.80 18.50
N ASP A 143 4.36 -7.98 19.53
CA ASP A 143 4.81 -8.45 20.84
C ASP A 143 3.75 -8.33 21.94
N ASN A 144 2.78 -7.42 21.78
CA ASN A 144 1.82 -7.09 22.84
C ASN A 144 0.36 -7.40 22.48
N LEU A 145 0.06 -7.75 21.22
CA LEU A 145 -1.30 -8.04 20.76
C LEU A 145 -1.52 -9.56 20.65
N ALA A 146 -2.58 -10.06 21.27
CA ALA A 146 -2.98 -11.46 21.26
C ALA A 146 -4.36 -11.65 20.59
N GLU A 147 -4.67 -12.88 20.18
CA GLU A 147 -6.00 -13.19 19.64
C GLU A 147 -7.10 -12.84 20.65
N GLY A 148 -8.16 -12.20 20.17
CA GLY A 148 -9.25 -11.65 20.97
C GLY A 148 -9.08 -10.16 21.31
N ASP A 149 -7.85 -9.63 21.30
CA ASP A 149 -7.60 -8.23 21.62
C ASP A 149 -8.28 -7.30 20.60
N GLU A 150 -8.80 -6.20 21.13
CA GLU A 150 -9.52 -5.17 20.38
C GLU A 150 -8.57 -4.04 19.97
N ILE A 151 -8.74 -3.54 18.74
CA ILE A 151 -8.11 -2.33 18.23
C ILE A 151 -9.14 -1.41 17.59
N GLY A 152 -8.80 -0.12 17.46
CA GLY A 152 -9.55 0.77 16.58
C GLY A 152 -9.13 0.57 15.13
N LEU A 153 -10.09 0.54 14.21
CA LEU A 153 -9.89 0.46 12.77
C LEU A 153 -10.66 1.61 12.12
N ASP A 154 -9.99 2.40 11.29
CA ASP A 154 -10.58 3.53 10.57
C ASP A 154 -10.17 3.43 9.10
N GLY A 155 -11.14 3.22 8.21
CA GLY A 155 -10.90 3.02 6.79
C GLY A 155 -12.17 2.70 6.01
N PRO A 156 -12.06 2.50 4.69
CA PRO A 156 -10.81 2.48 3.93
C PRO A 156 -10.32 3.87 3.50
N TYR A 157 -9.01 3.98 3.28
CA TYR A 157 -8.33 5.15 2.72
C TYR A 157 -7.46 4.75 1.53
N GLY A 158 -7.07 5.74 0.71
CA GLY A 158 -6.14 5.56 -0.40
C GLY A 158 -6.82 5.65 -1.77
N VAL A 159 -6.06 6.15 -2.74
CA VAL A 159 -6.49 6.36 -4.13
C VAL A 159 -5.84 5.38 -5.12
N ALA A 160 -4.81 4.64 -4.66
CA ALA A 160 -4.12 3.61 -5.42
C ALA A 160 -4.83 2.25 -5.25
N TYR A 161 -5.93 2.07 -5.99
CA TYR A 161 -6.76 0.86 -5.96
C TYR A 161 -7.02 0.33 -7.37
N LEU A 162 -7.43 -0.94 -7.49
CA LEU A 162 -7.65 -1.62 -8.76
C LEU A 162 -8.58 -0.83 -9.69
N ARG A 163 -8.15 -0.58 -10.93
CA ARG A 163 -8.97 0.00 -12.01
C ARG A 163 -9.55 -1.14 -12.84
N THR A 164 -10.84 -1.40 -12.65
CA THR A 164 -11.56 -2.50 -13.32
C THR A 164 -12.00 -2.14 -14.74
N ASP A 165 -12.08 -0.84 -15.05
CA ASP A 165 -12.48 -0.26 -16.33
C ASP A 165 -11.32 -0.14 -17.34
N SER A 166 -10.07 -0.18 -16.87
CA SER A 166 -8.90 -0.20 -17.75
C SER A 166 -8.77 -1.54 -18.48
N PRO A 167 -8.60 -1.56 -19.82
CA PRO A 167 -8.40 -2.80 -20.57
C PRO A 167 -6.94 -3.30 -20.55
N ARG A 168 -6.02 -2.55 -19.92
CA ARG A 168 -4.57 -2.81 -19.96
C ARG A 168 -4.17 -3.98 -19.06
N ASP A 169 -3.12 -4.69 -19.43
CA ASP A 169 -2.49 -5.65 -18.54
C ASP A 169 -2.00 -4.98 -17.24
N ILE A 170 -2.09 -5.71 -16.14
CA ILE A 170 -1.82 -5.22 -14.78
C ILE A 170 -0.36 -5.52 -14.43
N VAL A 171 0.35 -4.54 -13.88
CA VAL A 171 1.70 -4.73 -13.35
C VAL A 171 1.70 -4.35 -11.87
N CYS A 172 1.87 -5.32 -11.01
CA CYS A 172 2.05 -5.14 -9.57
C CYS A 172 3.54 -5.22 -9.23
N VAL A 173 4.10 -4.20 -8.57
CA VAL A 173 5.48 -4.21 -8.08
C VAL A 173 5.51 -3.99 -6.58
N ALA A 174 5.98 -4.98 -5.84
CA ALA A 174 6.06 -4.96 -4.38
C ALA A 174 7.51 -5.04 -3.90
N GLY A 175 7.76 -4.45 -2.73
CA GLY A 175 8.97 -4.70 -1.95
C GLY A 175 8.67 -4.65 -0.45
N GLY A 176 9.17 -5.64 0.30
CA GLY A 176 8.87 -5.78 1.73
C GLY A 176 7.36 -5.85 2.01
N SER A 177 6.86 -5.07 2.98
CA SER A 177 5.41 -5.01 3.28
C SER A 177 4.55 -4.43 2.15
N GLY A 178 5.16 -3.86 1.10
CA GLY A 178 4.45 -3.52 -0.13
C GLY A 178 3.76 -4.71 -0.80
N LEU A 179 4.04 -5.94 -0.34
CA LEU A 179 3.31 -7.15 -0.66
C LEU A 179 1.80 -7.01 -0.43
N ALA A 180 1.37 -6.45 0.71
CA ALA A 180 -0.04 -6.44 1.12
C ALA A 180 -0.98 -5.87 0.04
N PRO A 181 -0.83 -4.60 -0.40
CA PRO A 181 -1.75 -4.04 -1.39
C PRO A 181 -1.65 -4.75 -2.73
N MET A 182 -0.47 -5.27 -3.11
CA MET A 182 -0.29 -5.97 -4.38
C MET A 182 -1.01 -7.33 -4.38
N ILE A 183 -0.99 -8.07 -3.27
CA ILE A 183 -1.76 -9.30 -3.11
C ILE A 183 -3.27 -9.00 -3.13
N SER A 184 -3.70 -7.91 -2.49
CA SER A 184 -5.09 -7.45 -2.54
C SER A 184 -5.53 -7.18 -3.99
N LEU A 185 -4.72 -6.45 -4.76
CA LEU A 185 -4.96 -6.18 -6.18
C LEU A 185 -5.05 -7.47 -7.02
N ALA A 186 -4.13 -8.42 -6.81
CA ALA A 186 -4.14 -9.69 -7.54
C ALA A 186 -5.39 -10.52 -7.24
N ARG A 187 -5.80 -10.60 -5.97
CA ARG A 187 -7.06 -11.22 -5.56
C ARG A 187 -8.26 -10.53 -6.21
N GLY A 188 -8.32 -9.21 -6.11
CA GLY A 188 -9.40 -8.41 -6.70
C GLY A 188 -9.50 -8.56 -8.22
N ALA A 189 -8.36 -8.65 -8.93
CA ALA A 189 -8.34 -8.84 -10.37
C ALA A 189 -8.86 -10.23 -10.77
N ALA A 190 -8.52 -11.27 -10.00
CA ALA A 190 -9.04 -12.62 -10.20
C ALA A 190 -10.55 -12.68 -9.91
N GLU A 191 -11.01 -12.13 -8.78
CA GLU A 191 -12.42 -12.10 -8.38
C GLU A 191 -13.30 -11.32 -9.36
N ALA A 192 -12.80 -10.22 -9.90
CA ALA A 192 -13.50 -9.40 -10.89
C ALA A 192 -13.47 -10.01 -12.32
N GLY A 193 -12.87 -11.19 -12.51
CA GLY A 193 -12.82 -11.87 -13.81
C GLY A 193 -11.90 -11.20 -14.84
N LEU A 194 -11.06 -10.24 -14.43
CA LEU A 194 -10.23 -9.44 -15.33
C LEU A 194 -9.19 -10.29 -16.06
N LEU A 195 -8.80 -11.42 -15.47
CA LEU A 195 -7.80 -12.35 -16.00
C LEU A 195 -8.30 -13.20 -17.17
N ALA A 196 -9.57 -13.07 -17.56
CA ALA A 196 -10.08 -13.68 -18.79
C ALA A 196 -9.39 -13.10 -20.03
N ASP A 197 -9.23 -11.76 -20.05
CA ASP A 197 -8.71 -11.01 -21.19
C ASP A 197 -7.37 -10.33 -20.90
N ARG A 198 -7.04 -10.12 -19.62
CA ARG A 198 -5.81 -9.42 -19.19
C ARG A 198 -4.79 -10.39 -18.58
N LYS A 199 -3.52 -9.99 -18.59
CA LYS A 199 -2.45 -10.59 -17.79
C LYS A 199 -2.12 -9.72 -16.60
N LEU A 200 -1.63 -10.37 -15.54
CA LEU A 200 -1.09 -9.74 -14.33
C LEU A 200 0.36 -10.16 -14.17
N TYR A 201 1.27 -9.19 -14.24
CA TYR A 201 2.68 -9.36 -13.96
C TYR A 201 2.97 -8.89 -12.54
N PHE A 202 3.42 -9.80 -11.68
CA PHE A 202 3.69 -9.54 -10.28
C PHE A 202 5.19 -9.60 -10.03
N PHE A 203 5.82 -8.45 -9.87
CA PHE A 203 7.24 -8.32 -9.53
C PHE A 203 7.39 -8.14 -8.02
N TYR A 204 8.28 -8.93 -7.40
CA TYR A 204 8.58 -8.80 -5.98
C TYR A 204 10.07 -8.59 -5.74
N GLY A 205 10.44 -7.38 -5.33
CA GLY A 205 11.81 -7.02 -4.97
C GLY A 205 12.12 -7.40 -3.52
N ALA A 206 13.13 -8.26 -3.35
CA ALA A 206 13.62 -8.73 -2.07
C ALA A 206 15.12 -8.45 -1.92
N ARG A 207 15.61 -8.32 -0.68
CA ARG A 207 17.05 -8.07 -0.45
C ARG A 207 17.86 -9.34 -0.63
N THR A 208 17.45 -10.43 0.03
CA THR A 208 18.10 -11.75 -0.02
C THR A 208 17.05 -12.83 -0.33
N PRO A 209 17.44 -14.06 -0.70
CA PRO A 209 16.48 -15.12 -1.04
C PRO A 209 15.46 -15.42 0.08
N ARG A 210 15.88 -15.34 1.35
CA ARG A 210 14.98 -15.52 2.52
C ARG A 210 13.93 -14.42 2.71
N ASP A 211 14.07 -13.29 2.00
CA ASP A 211 13.11 -12.17 2.01
C ASP A 211 12.02 -12.36 0.94
N VAL A 212 12.18 -13.31 0.01
CA VAL A 212 11.25 -13.57 -1.10
C VAL A 212 9.97 -14.22 -0.57
N CYS A 213 8.82 -13.68 -0.94
CA CYS A 213 7.50 -14.20 -0.55
C CYS A 213 6.39 -13.75 -1.51
N GLY A 214 5.17 -14.25 -1.27
CA GLY A 214 3.97 -13.92 -2.05
C GLY A 214 3.57 -14.98 -3.08
N GLU A 215 4.51 -15.81 -3.55
CA GLU A 215 4.24 -16.83 -4.57
C GLU A 215 3.15 -17.82 -4.15
N GLU A 216 3.20 -18.35 -2.93
CA GLU A 216 2.19 -19.26 -2.39
C GLU A 216 0.78 -18.64 -2.46
N MET A 217 0.66 -17.34 -2.15
CA MET A 217 -0.61 -16.62 -2.18
C MET A 217 -1.13 -16.44 -3.61
N LEU A 218 -0.24 -16.21 -4.57
CA LEU A 218 -0.58 -16.08 -5.98
C LEU A 218 -0.92 -17.43 -6.62
N ARG A 219 -0.24 -18.51 -6.23
CA ARG A 219 -0.52 -19.88 -6.68
C ARG A 219 -1.94 -20.35 -6.36
N ALA A 220 -2.54 -19.81 -5.30
CA ALA A 220 -3.93 -20.08 -4.93
C ALA A 220 -4.95 -19.39 -5.86
N LEU A 221 -4.52 -18.46 -6.72
CA LEU A 221 -5.41 -17.73 -7.63
C LEU A 221 -5.54 -18.43 -8.98
N ALA A 222 -6.75 -18.37 -9.54
CA ALA A 222 -7.00 -18.82 -10.90
C ALA A 222 -6.13 -18.04 -11.90
N GLY A 223 -5.52 -18.76 -12.85
CA GLY A 223 -4.65 -18.17 -13.86
C GLY A 223 -3.18 -18.09 -13.48
N PHE A 224 -2.76 -18.51 -12.28
CA PHE A 224 -1.33 -18.61 -11.95
C PHE A 224 -0.56 -19.49 -12.95
N GLY A 225 0.55 -18.95 -13.46
CA GLY A 225 1.40 -19.62 -14.46
C GLY A 225 0.99 -19.38 -15.92
N ASP A 226 -0.19 -18.82 -16.18
CA ASP A 226 -0.66 -18.44 -17.53
C ASP A 226 -1.00 -16.94 -17.62
N ARG A 227 -1.95 -16.51 -16.78
CA ARG A 227 -2.44 -15.13 -16.70
C ARG A 227 -1.78 -14.34 -15.58
N ILE A 228 -1.36 -14.98 -14.50
CA ILE A 228 -0.58 -14.38 -13.42
C ILE A 228 0.85 -14.87 -13.54
N VAL A 229 1.78 -13.96 -13.81
CA VAL A 229 3.21 -14.23 -13.93
C VAL A 229 3.91 -13.61 -12.73
N TYR A 230 4.52 -14.43 -11.89
CA TYR A 230 5.29 -13.99 -10.72
C TYR A 230 6.78 -13.94 -11.03
N VAL A 231 7.41 -12.80 -10.76
CA VAL A 231 8.83 -12.54 -11.01
C VAL A 231 9.49 -12.01 -9.73
N PRO A 232 10.07 -12.89 -8.89
CA PRO A 232 10.83 -12.44 -7.73
C PRO A 232 12.22 -11.97 -8.17
N VAL A 233 12.69 -10.88 -7.57
CA VAL A 233 13.97 -10.23 -7.90
C VAL A 233 14.75 -10.03 -6.61
N VAL A 234 15.99 -10.53 -6.56
CA VAL A 234 16.85 -10.44 -5.38
C VAL A 234 18.06 -9.53 -5.63
N SER A 235 18.23 -8.50 -4.81
CA SER A 235 19.35 -7.55 -4.98
C SER A 235 20.69 -8.04 -4.42
N LEU A 236 20.66 -8.93 -3.42
CA LEU A 236 21.83 -9.57 -2.81
C LEU A 236 21.61 -11.09 -2.73
N PRO A 237 21.77 -11.83 -3.84
CA PRO A 237 21.51 -13.27 -3.89
C PRO A 237 22.48 -14.10 -3.05
N GLY A 238 23.66 -13.55 -2.73
CA GLY A 238 24.76 -14.27 -2.10
C GLY A 238 25.46 -15.21 -3.09
N ASP A 239 26.62 -15.74 -2.68
CA ASP A 239 27.49 -16.54 -3.55
C ASP A 239 27.23 -18.06 -3.42
N ASN A 240 26.33 -18.46 -2.51
CA ASN A 240 26.11 -19.87 -2.15
C ASN A 240 25.29 -20.65 -3.19
N GLY A 241 24.77 -19.99 -4.23
CA GLY A 241 23.98 -20.63 -5.28
C GLY A 241 22.51 -20.87 -4.94
N ASP A 242 22.03 -20.39 -3.78
CA ASP A 242 20.65 -20.58 -3.32
C ASP A 242 19.59 -19.83 -4.15
N TRP A 243 20.02 -18.99 -5.10
CA TRP A 243 19.15 -18.18 -5.94
C TRP A 243 19.41 -18.40 -7.42
N HIS A 244 18.35 -18.73 -8.16
CA HIS A 244 18.38 -18.93 -9.61
C HIS A 244 17.42 -18.01 -10.37
N GLY A 245 16.72 -17.12 -9.66
CA GLY A 245 15.78 -16.17 -10.25
C GLY A 245 16.46 -14.86 -10.69
N GLU A 246 15.64 -13.83 -10.92
CA GLU A 246 16.13 -12.52 -11.33
C GLU A 246 16.98 -11.86 -10.23
N THR A 247 18.03 -11.16 -10.65
CA THR A 247 18.94 -10.46 -9.74
C THR A 247 19.01 -8.97 -10.06
N GLY A 248 19.35 -8.16 -9.07
CA GLY A 248 19.46 -6.70 -9.19
C GLY A 248 18.27 -5.97 -8.60
N PHE A 249 17.92 -4.81 -9.16
CA PHE A 249 16.79 -4.02 -8.68
C PHE A 249 15.51 -4.33 -9.47
N VAL A 250 14.37 -4.33 -8.78
CA VAL A 250 13.09 -4.74 -9.36
C VAL A 250 12.63 -3.84 -10.52
N HIS A 251 12.99 -2.55 -10.52
CA HIS A 251 12.61 -1.64 -11.61
C HIS A 251 13.32 -1.99 -12.93
N ASP A 252 14.58 -2.45 -12.87
CA ASP A 252 15.29 -2.94 -14.05
C ASP A 252 14.66 -4.23 -14.61
N ALA A 253 14.24 -5.13 -13.70
CA ALA A 253 13.53 -6.34 -14.08
C ALA A 253 12.18 -6.03 -14.77
N VAL A 254 11.42 -5.06 -14.26
CA VAL A 254 10.18 -4.59 -14.88
C VAL A 254 10.42 -4.12 -16.32
N ALA A 255 11.44 -3.27 -16.54
CA ALA A 255 11.76 -2.74 -17.86
C ALA A 255 12.16 -3.82 -18.89
N ARG A 256 12.79 -4.90 -18.42
CA ARG A 256 13.32 -5.98 -19.27
C ARG A 256 12.31 -7.11 -19.52
N ALA A 257 11.50 -7.46 -18.53
CA ALA A 257 10.68 -8.67 -18.56
C ALA A 257 9.28 -8.47 -19.17
N LEU A 258 8.79 -7.24 -19.23
CA LEU A 258 7.48 -6.97 -19.84
C LEU A 258 7.55 -7.05 -21.38
N PRO A 259 6.61 -7.76 -22.05
CA PRO A 259 6.71 -8.05 -23.48
C PRO A 259 6.34 -6.88 -24.42
N ALA A 260 5.91 -5.75 -23.89
CA ALA A 260 5.44 -4.60 -24.66
C ALA A 260 5.93 -3.30 -24.04
N GLU A 261 5.72 -2.19 -24.76
CA GLU A 261 6.04 -0.85 -24.26
C GLU A 261 5.34 -0.56 -22.93
N LEU A 262 6.05 0.04 -21.98
CA LEU A 262 5.55 0.24 -20.62
C LEU A 262 4.24 1.05 -20.60
N ALA A 263 4.02 2.00 -21.53
CA ALA A 263 2.77 2.77 -21.63
C ALA A 263 1.53 1.94 -22.03
N SER A 264 1.69 0.62 -22.26
CA SER A 264 0.61 -0.31 -22.56
C SER A 264 -0.01 -0.94 -21.30
N TYR A 265 0.58 -0.73 -20.12
CA TYR A 265 0.20 -1.39 -18.86
C TYR A 265 -0.45 -0.43 -17.86
N GLU A 266 -1.11 -1.02 -16.87
CA GLU A 266 -1.60 -0.35 -15.67
C GLU A 266 -0.69 -0.71 -14.49
N PHE A 267 0.05 0.27 -13.94
CA PHE A 267 1.05 0.02 -12.89
C PHE A 267 0.49 0.27 -11.50
N TYR A 268 0.75 -0.68 -10.63
CA TYR A 268 0.52 -0.60 -9.19
C TYR A 268 1.80 -0.91 -8.45
N PHE A 269 2.22 -0.08 -7.51
CA PHE A 269 3.38 -0.42 -6.70
C PHE A 269 3.38 0.16 -5.30
N ALA A 270 3.97 -0.58 -4.38
CA ALA A 270 4.16 -0.17 -2.99
C ALA A 270 5.44 -0.81 -2.44
N GLY A 271 6.14 -0.09 -1.56
CA GLY A 271 7.34 -0.60 -0.91
C GLY A 271 8.26 0.51 -0.41
N PRO A 272 9.55 0.22 -0.21
CA PRO A 272 10.51 1.18 0.31
C PRO A 272 10.61 2.44 -0.57
N PRO A 273 10.80 3.64 0.02
CA PRO A 273 10.90 4.88 -0.75
C PRO A 273 11.89 4.82 -1.93
N PRO A 274 13.13 4.29 -1.78
CA PRO A 274 14.06 4.20 -2.91
C PRO A 274 13.51 3.39 -4.10
N MET A 275 12.78 2.31 -3.82
CA MET A 275 12.19 1.47 -4.87
C MET A 275 11.07 2.22 -5.59
N THR A 276 10.15 2.84 -4.82
CA THR A 276 9.03 3.60 -5.41
C THR A 276 9.51 4.80 -6.22
N GLN A 277 10.56 5.49 -5.76
CA GLN A 277 11.16 6.61 -6.49
C GLN A 277 11.80 6.15 -7.81
N ALA A 278 12.57 5.07 -7.80
CA ALA A 278 13.19 4.53 -9.01
C ALA A 278 12.15 4.07 -10.05
N LEU A 279 11.05 3.43 -9.61
CA LEU A 279 9.93 3.09 -10.49
C LEU A 279 9.25 4.32 -11.08
N GLN A 280 9.01 5.37 -10.28
CA GLN A 280 8.42 6.61 -10.78
C GLN A 280 9.32 7.27 -11.83
N GLU A 281 10.63 7.35 -11.60
CA GLU A 281 11.57 7.91 -12.55
C GLU A 281 11.63 7.09 -13.85
N LEU A 282 11.74 5.76 -13.74
CA LEU A 282 11.70 4.84 -14.88
C LEU A 282 10.43 5.05 -15.71
N LEU A 283 9.25 4.98 -15.08
CA LEU A 283 7.96 5.03 -15.76
C LEU A 283 7.70 6.41 -16.36
N MET A 284 7.85 7.48 -15.58
CA MET A 284 7.45 8.83 -16.00
C MET A 284 8.50 9.51 -16.86
N VAL A 285 9.78 9.42 -16.51
CA VAL A 285 10.86 10.11 -17.21
C VAL A 285 11.45 9.23 -18.30
N GLY A 286 11.78 7.98 -17.98
CA GLY A 286 12.39 7.03 -18.91
C GLY A 286 11.44 6.62 -20.03
N HIS A 287 10.22 6.21 -19.68
CA HIS A 287 9.27 5.63 -20.64
C HIS A 287 8.02 6.48 -20.91
N ARG A 288 7.88 7.65 -20.26
CA ARG A 288 6.76 8.58 -20.46
C ARG A 288 5.38 7.94 -20.31
N VAL A 289 5.27 6.97 -19.40
CA VAL A 289 4.00 6.38 -19.01
C VAL A 289 3.09 7.48 -18.45
N PRO A 290 1.86 7.65 -18.97
CA PRO A 290 0.92 8.65 -18.46
C PRO A 290 0.66 8.47 -16.97
N PHE A 291 0.57 9.59 -16.24
CA PHE A 291 0.43 9.57 -14.78
C PHE A 291 -0.84 8.81 -14.32
N GLU A 292 -1.89 8.86 -15.13
CA GLU A 292 -3.18 8.19 -14.87
C GLU A 292 -3.05 6.65 -14.84
N GLN A 293 -1.97 6.10 -15.42
CA GLN A 293 -1.68 4.67 -15.44
C GLN A 293 -0.82 4.21 -14.25
N ILE A 294 -0.44 5.14 -13.36
CA ILE A 294 0.57 4.92 -12.31
C ILE A 294 -0.08 5.10 -10.94
N HIS A 295 -0.35 3.99 -10.26
CA HIS A 295 -0.98 3.96 -8.94
C HIS A 295 0.03 3.47 -7.91
N PHE A 296 0.31 4.26 -6.89
CA PHE A 296 1.29 3.84 -5.89
C PHE A 296 0.98 4.33 -4.49
N ASP A 297 1.44 3.56 -3.52
CA ASP A 297 1.44 3.94 -2.12
C ASP A 297 2.87 4.06 -1.61
N ARG A 298 3.15 5.13 -0.87
CA ARG A 298 4.45 5.38 -0.28
C ARG A 298 4.35 5.09 1.21
N PHE A 299 5.04 4.06 1.65
CA PHE A 299 5.12 3.73 3.07
C PHE A 299 6.19 4.64 3.70
N PHE A 300 5.75 5.47 4.65
CA PHE A 300 6.59 6.43 5.39
C PHE A 300 6.74 6.00 6.84
#